data_AF-A0A4A9N7N3-F1
#
_entry.id   AF-A0A4A9N7N3-F1
#
_cell.length_a   1.000
_cell.length_b   1.000
_cell.length_c   1.000
_cell.angle_alpha   90.00
_cell.angle_beta   90.00
_cell.angle_gamma   90.00
#
_symmetry.space_group_name_H-M   'P 1'
#
loop_
_entity.id
_entity.type
_entity.pdbx_description
1 polymer ?
#
loop_
_entity_poly.entity_id
_entity_poly.type
_entity_poly.pdbx_seq_one_letter_code
_entity_poly.pdbx_strand_id
1 'polypeptide(L)' 'MDAKAFTEEGKIQSYEIDKNSIGRNPMGGINVTLIINKDSKLDITYTLDNFDGKLNGGGASLSENLSKLLGRWRENK' A
#
# COMPACT_ATOMS: atom_id res chain seq x y z
N MET A 1 6.02 11.01 -10.55
CA MET A 1 4.95 9.98 -10.45
C MET A 1 4.86 9.27 -11.79
N ASP A 2 4.48 7.99 -11.81
CA ASP A 2 4.25 7.26 -13.07
C ASP A 2 3.04 7.86 -13.81
N ALA A 3 3.23 8.32 -15.04
CA ALA A 3 2.20 8.99 -15.82
C ALA A 3 1.06 8.05 -16.25
N LYS A 4 1.28 6.73 -16.21
CA LYS A 4 0.26 5.72 -16.53
C LYS A 4 -0.48 5.19 -15.30
N ALA A 5 -0.15 5.67 -14.10
CA ALA A 5 -0.87 5.29 -12.90
C ALA A 5 -2.36 5.65 -13.03
N PHE A 6 -3.23 4.78 -12.54
CA PHE A 6 -4.69 4.96 -12.59
C PHE A 6 -5.27 5.07 -14.02
N THR A 7 -4.60 4.45 -14.99
CA THR A 7 -5.08 4.27 -16.36
C THR A 7 -5.10 2.79 -16.72
N GLU A 8 -5.81 2.41 -17.78
CA GLU A 8 -5.85 1.03 -18.27
C GLU A 8 -4.49 0.51 -18.75
N GLU A 9 -3.58 1.42 -19.14
CA GLU A 9 -2.20 1.07 -19.53
C GLU A 9 -1.28 0.82 -18.33
N GLY A 10 -1.69 1.24 -17.12
CA GLY A 10 -0.92 1.10 -15.90
C GLY A 10 -1.08 -0.26 -15.23
N LYS A 11 -0.06 -0.69 -14.49
CA LYS A 11 -0.16 -1.88 -13.60
C LYS A 11 -1.07 -1.62 -12.39
N ILE A 12 -1.04 -0.40 -11.87
CA ILE A 12 -1.89 0.06 -10.76
C ILE A 12 -2.94 0.98 -11.37
N GLN A 13 -4.18 0.53 -11.39
CA GLN A 13 -5.31 1.15 -12.09
C GLN A 13 -6.32 1.75 -11.11
N SER A 14 -6.45 1.19 -9.91
CA SER A 14 -7.30 1.73 -8.83
C SER A 14 -6.79 1.32 -7.46
N TYR A 15 -7.26 2.01 -6.41
CA TYR A 15 -7.07 1.63 -5.03
C TYR A 15 -8.33 1.87 -4.22
N GLU A 16 -8.52 1.07 -3.16
CA GLU A 16 -9.56 1.24 -2.16
C GLU A 16 -8.95 1.15 -0.76
N ILE A 17 -9.42 1.97 0.18
CA ILE A 17 -8.98 1.90 1.57
C ILE A 17 -9.84 0.85 2.28
N ASP A 18 -9.22 -0.18 2.84
CA ASP A 18 -9.91 -1.08 3.76
C ASP A 18 -10.10 -0.38 5.11
N LYS A 19 -11.31 0.17 5.33
CA LYS A 19 -11.63 0.91 6.56
C LYS A 19 -11.54 0.05 7.81
N ASN A 20 -11.72 -1.27 7.71
CA ASN A 20 -11.66 -2.18 8.86
C ASN A 20 -10.21 -2.46 9.27
N SER A 21 -9.25 -2.27 8.37
CA SER A 21 -7.82 -2.41 8.67
C SER A 21 -7.25 -1.24 9.48
N ILE A 22 -7.97 -0.11 9.56
CA ILE A 22 -7.49 1.10 10.22
C ILE A 22 -7.35 0.84 11.72
N GLY A 23 -6.10 0.77 12.18
CA GLY A 23 -5.79 0.44 13.56
C GLY A 23 -4.54 1.14 14.05
N ARG A 24 -4.41 1.33 15.36
CA ARG A 24 -3.25 1.98 15.97
C ARG A 24 -2.01 1.11 15.77
N ASN A 25 -0.94 1.68 15.24
CA ASN A 25 0.35 1.00 15.19
C ASN A 25 1.00 1.09 16.59
N PRO A 26 1.47 -0.01 17.20
CA PRO A 26 2.14 0.02 18.51
C PRO A 26 3.37 0.93 18.56
N MET A 27 4.05 1.14 17.43
CA MET A 27 5.18 2.07 17.29
C MET A 27 4.72 3.52 17.08
N GLY A 28 3.40 3.76 17.10
CA GLY A 28 2.74 5.04 16.97
C GLY A 28 2.22 5.32 15.54
N GLY A 29 1.27 6.25 15.45
CA GLY A 29 0.45 6.42 14.25
C GLY A 29 -0.61 5.34 14.09
N ILE A 30 -1.05 5.13 12.85
CA ILE A 30 -2.02 4.12 12.43
C ILE A 30 -1.45 3.29 11.28
N ASN A 31 -1.89 2.03 11.18
CA ASN A 31 -1.75 1.25 9.96
C ASN A 31 -3.05 1.31 9.16
N VAL A 32 -2.93 1.33 7.85
CA VAL A 32 -4.03 1.27 6.89
C VAL A 32 -3.65 0.33 5.75
N THR A 33 -4.59 -0.49 5.31
CA THR A 33 -4.44 -1.34 4.14
C THR A 33 -5.12 -0.71 2.93
N LEU A 34 -4.40 -0.65 1.82
CA LEU A 34 -4.92 -0.29 0.50
C LEU A 34 -5.08 -1.57 -0.32
N ILE A 35 -6.28 -1.78 -0.86
CA ILE A 35 -6.57 -2.86 -1.81
C ILE A 35 -6.40 -2.29 -3.22
N ILE A 36 -5.55 -2.92 -4.02
CA ILE A 36 -5.18 -2.44 -5.36
C ILE A 36 -5.99 -3.19 -6.41
N ASN A 37 -6.46 -2.46 -7.43
CA ASN A 37 -7.21 -3.02 -8.56
C ASN A 37 -8.45 -3.85 -8.15
N LYS A 38 -9.00 -3.56 -6.96
CA LYS A 38 -10.11 -4.33 -6.34
C LYS A 38 -9.80 -5.82 -6.11
N ASP A 39 -8.51 -6.18 -6.07
CA ASP A 39 -8.07 -7.53 -5.78
C ASP A 39 -7.46 -7.58 -4.37
N SER A 40 -8.12 -8.30 -3.47
CA SER A 40 -7.69 -8.44 -2.07
C SER A 40 -6.33 -9.15 -1.91
N LYS A 41 -5.79 -9.76 -2.97
CA LYS A 41 -4.44 -10.34 -2.99
C LYS A 41 -3.37 -9.32 -3.33
N LEU A 42 -3.75 -8.16 -3.87
CA LEU A 42 -2.87 -7.05 -4.22
C LEU A 42 -3.06 -5.94 -3.19
N ASP A 43 -2.31 -6.00 -2.09
CA ASP A 43 -2.47 -5.05 -1.00
C ASP A 43 -1.17 -4.31 -0.64
N ILE A 44 -1.34 -3.14 -0.04
CA ILE A 44 -0.29 -2.34 0.58
C ILE A 44 -0.72 -2.06 2.01
N THR A 45 0.07 -2.49 2.99
CA THR A 45 -0.08 -1.99 4.37
C THR A 45 0.83 -0.79 4.54
N TYR A 46 0.27 0.35 4.91
CA TYR A 46 0.99 1.61 5.09
C TYR A 46 0.82 2.15 6.51
N THR A 47 1.91 2.61 7.11
CA THR A 47 1.87 3.33 8.38
C THR A 47 1.74 4.82 8.10
N LEU A 48 0.78 5.49 8.76
CA LEU A 48 0.60 6.93 8.74
C LEU A 48 0.79 7.48 10.16
N ASP A 49 1.48 8.59 10.31
CA ASP A 49 1.67 9.27 11.60
C ASP A 49 1.32 10.76 11.53
N ASN A 50 1.26 11.40 12.69
CA ASN A 50 0.94 12.82 12.82
C ASN A 50 1.69 13.47 13.99
N PHE A 51 2.95 13.08 14.21
CA PHE A 51 3.69 13.51 15.40
C PHE A 51 4.05 15.00 15.39
N ASP A 52 4.18 15.61 14.22
CA ASP A 52 4.51 17.04 14.03
C ASP A 52 3.27 17.91 13.74
N GLY A 53 2.07 17.35 13.89
CA GLY A 53 0.81 18.02 13.55
C GLY A 53 0.48 18.02 12.05
N LYS A 54 1.25 17.29 11.22
CA LYS A 54 0.92 16.99 9.82
C LYS A 54 0.85 15.48 9.60
N LEU A 55 -0.02 15.06 8.68
CA LEU A 55 -0.08 13.66 8.27
C LEU A 55 1.18 13.28 7.48
N ASN A 56 1.97 12.36 8.03
CA ASN A 56 3.18 11.85 7.41
C ASN A 56 3.04 10.37 7.07
N GLY A 57 3.81 9.96 6.06
CA GLY A 57 3.94 8.57 5.67
C GLY A 57 5.13 7.91 6.34
N GLY A 58 4.89 6.77 6.98
CA GLY A 58 5.90 5.91 7.56
C GLY A 58 6.30 4.77 6.62
N GLY A 59 6.31 3.55 7.15
CA GLY A 59 6.66 2.34 6.40
C GLY A 59 5.55 1.85 5.47
N ALA A 60 5.95 1.15 4.40
CA ALA A 60 5.06 0.42 3.50
C ALA A 60 5.49 -1.04 3.40
N SER A 61 4.53 -1.96 3.45
CA SER A 61 4.70 -3.36 3.07
C SER A 61 3.77 -3.68 1.92
N LEU A 62 4.27 -4.44 0.94
CA LEU A 62 3.51 -4.89 -0.22
C LEU A 62 3.16 -6.37 -0.05
N SER A 63 1.97 -6.77 -0.48
CA SER A 63 1.66 -8.19 -0.62
C SER A 63 2.66 -8.88 -1.56
N GLU A 64 2.84 -10.19 -1.40
CA GLU A 64 3.71 -10.97 -2.28
C GLU A 64 3.28 -10.85 -3.75
N ASN A 65 1.97 -10.94 -4.02
CA ASN A 65 1.43 -10.86 -5.38
C ASN A 65 1.63 -9.48 -5.98
N LEU A 66 1.46 -8.41 -5.19
CA LEU A 66 1.75 -7.05 -5.65
C LEU A 66 3.23 -6.85 -5.92
N SER A 67 4.10 -7.39 -5.06
CA SER A 67 5.55 -7.37 -5.26
C SER A 67 5.97 -8.07 -6.55
N LYS A 68 5.36 -9.23 -6.85
CA LYS A 68 5.56 -9.97 -8.11
C LYS A 68 5.07 -9.17 -9.31
N LEU A 69 3.86 -8.60 -9.25
CA LEU A 69 3.27 -7.77 -10.32
C LEU A 69 4.18 -6.58 -10.66
N LEU A 70 4.79 -5.97 -9.65
CA LEU A 70 5.69 -4.82 -9.80
C LEU A 70 7.13 -5.22 -10.15
N GLY A 71 7.46 -6.52 -10.23
CA GLY A 71 8.82 -6.99 -10.50
C GLY A 71 9.80 -6.71 -9.35
N ARG A 72 9.30 -6.52 -8.12
CA ARG A 72 10.09 -6.26 -6.91
C ARG A 72 10.36 -7.52 -6.09
N TRP A 73 9.72 -8.63 -6.45
CA TRP A 73 9.95 -9.92 -5.82
C TRP A 73 11.29 -10.51 -6.27
N ARG A 74 12.17 -10.80 -5.32
CA ARG A 74 13.41 -11.54 -5.56
C ARG A 74 13.22 -12.93 -4.96
N GLU A 75 13.21 -13.96 -5.80
CA GLU A 75 13.35 -15.33 -5.33
C GLU A 75 14.76 -15.50 -4.77
N ASN A 76 14.87 -15.81 -3.47
CA ASN A 76 16.11 -16.29 -2.91
C ASN A 76 16.34 -17.71 -3.47
N LYS A 77 17.22 -17.83 -4.46
CA LYS A 77 17.81 -19.10 -4.88
C LYS A 77 19.07 -19.39 -4.08
#